data_AF-A0A3M6V2M0-F1
#
_entry.id   AF-A0A3M6V2M0-F1
#
_cell.length_a   1.000
_cell.length_b   1.000
_cell.length_c   1.000
_cell.angle_alpha   90.00
_cell.angle_beta   90.00
_cell.angle_gamma   90.00
#
_symmetry.space_group_name_H-M   'P 1'
#
loop_
_entity.id
_entity.type
_entity.pdbx_description
1 polymer ?
#
loop_
_entity_poly.entity_id
_entity_poly.type
_entity_poly.pdbx_seq_one_letter_code
_entity_poly.pdbx_strand_id
1 'polypeptide(L)'
;QSEIAVQHHGFMCDGCGMNPISGTRWHCTDCSKDVSVDLCTECAERGNVNVGVHTSEHHLEPVYSSSTFFVDGDYLGLSRGSTSAGYNYLDTNFLPSTAS
;
A
#
# COMPACT_ATOMS: atom_id res chain seq x y z
N GLN A 1 -12.22 16.44 -14.94
CA GLN A 1 -10.91 15.82 -14.67
C GLN A 1 -11.16 14.87 -13.53
N SER A 2 -11.19 13.56 -13.80
CA SER A 2 -11.34 12.55 -12.75
C SER A 2 -9.99 12.40 -12.08
N GLU A 3 -9.82 13.01 -10.90
CA GLU A 3 -8.64 12.74 -10.07
C GLU A 3 -8.64 11.25 -9.71
N ILE A 4 -7.63 10.53 -10.18
CA ILE A 4 -7.47 9.11 -9.87
C ILE A 4 -6.93 9.07 -8.44
N ALA A 5 -7.83 9.05 -7.46
CA ALA A 5 -7.46 8.93 -6.06
C ALA A 5 -6.83 7.55 -5.80
N VAL A 6 -5.68 7.52 -5.12
CA VAL A 6 -5.00 6.28 -4.70
C VAL A 6 -5.91 5.51 -3.76
N GLN A 7 -6.10 4.21 -3.99
CA GLN A 7 -6.92 3.35 -3.12
C GLN A 7 -6.03 2.44 -2.28
N HIS A 8 -6.12 2.58 -0.96
CA HIS A 8 -5.39 1.75 -0.01
C HIS A 8 -6.24 0.53 0.37
N HIS A 9 -6.20 -0.50 -0.47
CA HIS A 9 -6.89 -1.76 -0.20
C HIS A 9 -6.33 -2.46 1.05
N GLY A 10 -7.22 -2.97 1.90
CA GLY A 10 -6.87 -3.58 3.19
C GLY A 10 -6.82 -2.61 4.37
N PHE A 11 -7.06 -1.31 4.11
CA PHE A 11 -7.11 -0.28 5.16
C PHE A 11 -8.50 0.35 5.22
N MET A 12 -9.00 0.51 6.44
CA MET A 12 -10.29 1.11 6.74
C MET A 12 -10.06 2.37 7.57
N CYS A 13 -10.79 3.44 7.26
CA CYS A 13 -10.76 4.64 8.09
C CYS A 13 -11.50 4.35 9.41
N ASP A 14 -10.80 4.45 10.54
CA ASP A 14 -11.36 4.24 11.88
C ASP A 14 -12.35 5.34 12.30
N GLY A 15 -12.28 6.52 11.67
CA GLY A 15 -13.16 7.65 11.97
C GLY A 15 -14.54 7.59 11.29
N CYS A 16 -14.60 7.14 10.02
CA CYS A 16 -15.84 7.11 9.24
C CYS A 16 -16.22 5.73 8.69
N GLY A 17 -15.36 4.72 8.84
CA GLY A 17 -15.57 3.37 8.33
C GLY A 17 -15.31 3.19 6.83
N MET A 18 -14.74 4.18 6.14
CA MET A 18 -14.42 4.08 4.71
C MET A 18 -13.43 2.93 4.43
N ASN A 19 -13.79 2.00 3.55
CA ASN A 19 -12.93 0.91 3.10
C ASN A 19 -13.21 0.62 1.59
N PRO A 20 -12.20 0.72 0.71
CA PRO A 20 -10.81 1.12 0.98
C PRO A 20 -10.66 2.64 1.18
N ILE A 21 -9.64 3.05 1.95
CA ILE A 21 -9.29 4.49 2.07
C ILE A 21 -8.88 5.01 0.69
N SER A 22 -9.54 6.08 0.24
CA SER A 22 -9.27 6.74 -1.05
C SER A 22 -8.55 8.07 -0.84
N GLY A 23 -7.52 8.34 -1.64
CA GLY A 23 -6.66 9.53 -1.52
C GLY A 23 -5.46 9.26 -0.62
N THR A 24 -5.14 10.20 0.27
CA THR A 24 -4.07 10.05 1.26
C THR A 24 -4.59 9.29 2.47
N ARG A 25 -3.89 8.21 2.84
CA ARG A 25 -4.12 7.52 4.11
C ARG A 25 -3.27 8.16 5.20
N TRP A 26 -3.88 8.50 6.32
CA TRP A 26 -3.19 9.05 7.48
C TRP A 26 -3.05 7.97 8.54
N HIS A 27 -1.82 7.55 8.81
CA HIS A 27 -1.53 6.51 9.79
C HIS A 27 -1.00 7.13 11.07
N CYS A 28 -1.59 6.79 12.22
CA CYS A 28 -1.10 7.28 13.50
C CYS A 28 0.22 6.59 13.89
N THR A 29 1.27 7.37 14.19
CA THR A 29 2.58 6.84 14.61
C THR A 29 2.74 6.70 16.13
N ASP A 30 1.95 7.43 16.90
CA ASP A 30 2.03 7.40 18.38
C ASP A 30 1.16 6.30 19.01
N CYS A 31 0.17 5.78 18.27
CA CYS A 31 -0.63 4.67 18.75
C CYS A 31 0.23 3.41 18.93
N SER A 32 -0.10 2.60 19.95
CA SER A 32 0.62 1.36 20.24
C SER A 32 0.54 0.39 19.06
N LYS A 33 1.56 -0.47 18.90
CA LYS A 33 1.61 -1.45 17.78
C LYS A 33 0.43 -2.42 17.77
N ASP A 34 -0.21 -2.63 18.92
CA ASP A 34 -1.41 -3.45 19.05
C ASP A 34 -2.68 -2.76 18.51
N VAL A 35 -2.64 -1.43 18.31
CA VAL A 35 -3.74 -0.61 17.80
C VAL A 35 -3.21 0.32 16.72
N SER A 36 -3.26 -0.13 15.47
CA SER A 36 -3.00 0.74 14.32
C SER A 36 -4.24 1.57 14.00
N VAL A 37 -4.13 2.90 14.04
CA VAL A 37 -5.23 3.79 13.66
C VAL A 37 -4.94 4.41 12.29
N ASP A 38 -5.89 4.27 11.38
CA ASP A 38 -5.84 4.76 10.02
C ASP A 38 -7.03 5.68 9.74
N LEU A 39 -6.76 6.86 9.18
CA LEU A 39 -7.77 7.87 8.87
C LEU A 39 -7.69 8.27 7.39
N CYS A 40 -8.84 8.61 6.80
CA CYS A 40 -8.87 9.32 5.52
C CYS A 40 -8.57 10.81 5.72
N THR A 41 -8.25 11.52 4.64
CA THR A 41 -7.99 12.97 4.68
C THR A 41 -9.09 13.76 5.38
N GLU A 42 -10.36 13.47 5.09
CA GLU A 42 -11.49 14.17 5.71
C GLU A 42 -11.52 13.99 7.24
N CYS A 43 -11.21 12.79 7.74
CA CYS A 43 -11.19 12.50 9.17
C CYS A 43 -9.93 13.06 9.85
N ALA A 44 -8.81 13.10 9.15
CA ALA A 44 -7.59 13.76 9.65
C ALA A 44 -7.82 15.27 9.80
N GLU A 45 -8.39 15.91 8.78
CA GLU A 45 -8.66 17.37 8.75
C GLU A 45 -9.78 17.80 9.71
N ARG A 46 -10.78 16.94 9.97
CA ARG A 46 -11.84 17.20 10.96
C ARG A 46 -11.35 17.27 12.41
N GLY A 47 -10.07 17.01 12.65
CA GLY A 47 -9.45 17.22 13.96
C GLY A 47 -9.33 15.95 14.78
N ASN A 48 -8.82 14.87 14.20
CA ASN A 48 -8.43 13.64 14.90
C ASN A 48 -9.50 13.15 15.90
N VAL A 49 -10.55 12.53 15.35
CA VAL A 49 -11.61 11.89 16.13
C VAL A 49 -10.96 11.00 17.19
N ASN A 50 -11.30 11.20 18.46
CA ASN A 50 -10.79 10.33 19.53
C ASN A 50 -11.38 8.92 19.34
N VAL A 51 -10.61 8.03 18.71
CA VAL A 51 -10.97 6.65 18.43
C VAL A 51 -10.21 5.73 19.38
N GLY A 52 -10.89 5.26 20.41
CA GLY A 52 -10.31 4.35 21.41
C GLY A 52 -9.13 4.99 22.15
N VAL A 53 -7.91 4.56 21.82
CA VAL A 53 -6.65 5.03 22.43
C VAL A 53 -6.03 6.22 21.67
N HIS A 54 -6.56 6.52 20.49
CA HIS A 54 -6.10 7.64 19.67
C HIS A 54 -6.63 8.97 20.21
N THR A 55 -5.74 9.94 20.37
CA THR A 55 -6.09 11.30 20.80
C THR A 55 -5.68 12.31 19.74
N SER A 56 -6.27 13.51 19.79
CA SER A 56 -5.92 14.57 18.84
C SER A 56 -4.50 15.12 18.99
N GLU A 57 -3.78 14.72 20.04
CA GLU A 57 -2.37 15.02 20.26
C GLU A 57 -1.42 14.07 19.50
N HIS A 58 -1.93 12.93 19.02
CA HIS A 58 -1.11 11.96 18.30
C HIS A 58 -0.79 12.44 16.87
N HIS A 59 0.43 12.15 16.41
CA HIS A 59 0.91 12.48 15.09
C HIS A 59 0.39 11.48 14.06
N LEU A 60 -0.12 12.01 12.95
CA LEU A 60 -0.51 11.25 11.77
C LEU A 60 0.52 11.42 10.65
N GLU A 61 1.03 10.31 10.13
CA GLU A 61 1.89 10.28 8.95
C GLU A 61 1.05 10.10 7.66
N PRO A 62 1.22 10.96 6.64
CA PRO A 62 0.54 10.81 5.37
C PRO A 62 1.21 9.75 4.49
N VAL A 63 0.42 8.77 4.07
CA VAL A 63 0.80 7.68 3.17
C VAL A 63 0.13 7.91 1.82
N TYR A 64 0.94 8.24 0.81
CA TYR A 64 0.47 8.58 -0.54
C TYR A 64 0.45 7.38 -1.50
N SER A 65 1.10 6.27 -1.15
CA SER A 65 1.17 5.08 -2.01
C SER A 65 0.39 3.91 -1.40
N SER A 66 -0.42 3.24 -2.22
CA SER A 66 -0.90 1.91 -1.91
C SER A 66 0.31 0.97 -1.98
N SER A 67 1.04 0.82 -0.87
CA SER A 67 2.20 -0.06 -0.74
C SER A 67 1.81 -1.55 -0.79
N THR A 68 0.96 -1.93 -1.74
CA THR A 68 0.60 -3.29 -2.09
C THR A 68 1.55 -3.88 -3.13
N PHE A 69 2.56 -3.12 -3.54
CA PHE A 69 3.43 -3.47 -4.66
C PHE A 69 4.89 -3.33 -4.24
N PHE A 70 5.32 -4.19 -3.31
CA PHE A 70 6.70 -4.67 -3.30
C PHE A 70 6.88 -5.55 -4.55
N VAL A 71 6.81 -4.94 -5.73
CA VAL A 71 7.23 -5.57 -6.96
C VAL A 71 8.74 -5.47 -6.89
N ASP A 72 9.41 -6.57 -6.55
CA ASP A 72 10.84 -6.63 -6.72
C ASP A 72 11.13 -6.25 -8.19
N GLY A 73 12.15 -5.41 -8.40
CA GLY A 73 12.38 -4.75 -9.68
C GLY A 73 12.60 -5.75 -10.83
N ASP A 74 12.86 -7.00 -10.50
CA ASP A 74 12.96 -8.13 -11.41
C ASP A 74 11.60 -8.62 -11.98
N TYR A 75 10.47 -8.33 -11.34
CA TYR A 75 9.15 -8.80 -11.77
C TYR A 75 8.53 -7.92 -12.88
N LEU A 76 8.94 -6.65 -13.00
CA LEU A 76 8.56 -5.77 -14.14
C LEU A 76 9.48 -5.93 -15.36
N GLY A 77 10.57 -6.70 -15.25
CA GLY A 77 11.51 -6.94 -16.34
C GLY A 77 11.00 -7.87 -17.45
N LEU A 78 9.85 -8.54 -17.24
CA LEU A 78 9.34 -9.56 -18.17
C LEU A 78 8.37 -9.01 -19.22
N SER A 79 7.75 -7.84 -18.98
CA SER A 79 6.72 -7.27 -19.88
C SER A 79 7.28 -6.38 -20.98
N ARG A 80 8.60 -6.23 -21.09
CA ARG A 80 9.25 -5.56 -22.22
C ARG A 80 10.43 -6.34 -22.78
N GLY A 81 10.18 -7.62 -23.08
CA GLY A 81 10.88 -8.44 -24.07
C GLY A 81 12.35 -8.12 -24.33
N SER A 82 13.23 -8.26 -23.34
CA SER A 82 14.68 -8.16 -23.52
C SER A 82 15.47 -8.80 -22.36
N THR A 83 15.20 -10.07 -22.05
CA THR A 83 16.32 -10.99 -21.80
C THR A 83 16.48 -11.80 -23.08
N SER A 84 17.71 -11.94 -23.58
CA SER A 84 18.03 -12.69 -24.80
C SER A 84 17.72 -14.20 -24.72
N ALA A 85 17.04 -14.66 -23.67
CA ALA A 85 16.55 -16.01 -23.52
C ALA A 85 15.22 -15.97 -22.75
N GLY A 86 14.11 -15.85 -23.49
CA GLY A 86 12.76 -15.66 -22.96
C GLY A 86 12.19 -16.91 -22.27
N TYR A 87 12.73 -17.27 -21.10
CA TYR A 87 12.26 -18.42 -20.34
C TYR A 87 11.19 -18.00 -19.32
N ASN A 88 10.01 -18.60 -19.45
CA ASN A 88 8.94 -18.52 -18.46
C ASN A 88 9.07 -19.69 -17.47
N TYR A 89 8.99 -19.43 -16.17
CA TYR A 89 9.03 -20.48 -15.13
C TYR A 89 7.81 -21.41 -15.11
N LEU A 90 6.77 -21.05 -15.87
CA LEU A 90 5.60 -21.89 -16.11
C LEU A 90 5.72 -22.69 -17.42
N ASP A 91 6.82 -22.52 -18.16
CA ASP A 91 7.08 -23.29 -19.36
C ASP A 91 7.55 -24.70 -18.96
N THR A 92 6.97 -25.72 -19.60
CA THR A 92 7.29 -27.13 -19.34
C THR A 92 8.68 -27.48 -19.85
N ASN A 93 9.27 -26.63 -20.70
CA ASN A 93 10.60 -26.80 -21.27
C ASN A 93 11.70 -26.02 -20.53
N PHE A 94 11.50 -25.76 -19.22
CA PHE A 94 12.44 -25.04 -18.39
C PHE A 94 13.75 -25.84 -18.19
N LEU A 95 14.82 -25.40 -18.86
CA LEU A 95 16.17 -25.96 -18.75
C LEU A 95 17.11 -24.88 -18.17
N PRO A 96 17.37 -24.85 -16.86
CA PRO A 96 18.41 -23.98 -16.32
C PRO A 96 19.79 -24.47 -16.79
N SER A 97 20.59 -23.54 -17.31
CA SER A 97 21.82 -23.81 -18.08
C SER A 97 22.82 -24.73 -17.37
N THR A 98 23.30 -25.72 -18.14
CA THR A 98 24.70 -26.19 -18.21
C THR A 98 25.61 -25.83 -17.04
N ALA A 99 25.88 -26.82 -16.17
CA ALA A 99 27.02 -26.79 -15.27
C ALA A 99 28.31 -27.19 -16.04
N SER A 100 29.28 -26.28 -16.00
CA SER A 100 30.73 -26.39 -16.27
C SER A 100 31.25 -27.31 -17.38
#